data_AF-A0A2U8X461-F1
#
_entry.id   AF-A0A2U8X461-F1
#
_cell.length_a   1.000
_cell.length_b   1.000
_cell.length_c   1.000
_cell.angle_alpha   90.00
_cell.angle_beta   90.00
_cell.angle_gamma   90.00
#
_symmetry.space_group_name_H-M   'P 1'
#
loop_
_entity.id
_entity.type
_entity.pdbx_description
1 polymer ?
#
loop_
_entity_poly.entity_id
_entity_poly.type
_entity_poly.pdbx_seq_one_letter_code
_entity_poly.pdbx_strand_id
1 'polypeptide(L)'
;MPTFRPLPPSRRAVLTGCTLLGFGVLTLQHSWPNSWPAPAVQRIAMAEMTWVEVRQALDQGYTTALVPSGGLEQNGPYLAIAKHDSIVAWTARRIAEGLGHTLIAPVVSYVPQGDFDPPTGNLVLPGTLGVSEEAYAGTLEGIARSLKGQGFRTILFIADHGGSLAPQQRVAARLDRDWAPQGVRVLSVDDYYVAGNRAQTLWLEAQGETAATIGGHAGLADHASLMATAPERVDFDRAPPPLLARLGLAGDGSSGDPRRATAERGRALLALQVEAALAQIRRFMTPKS
;
A
#
# COMPACT_ATOMS: atom_id res chain seq x y z
N MET A 1 38.83 67.46 -21.74
CA MET A 1 38.88 68.37 -20.58
C MET A 1 37.90 69.49 -20.83
N PRO A 2 36.91 69.66 -19.94
CA PRO A 2 36.99 70.80 -19.04
C PRO A 2 36.93 70.36 -17.58
N THR A 3 37.78 71.04 -16.82
CA THR A 3 38.05 70.91 -15.40
C THR A 3 36.91 71.50 -14.58
N PHE A 4 36.36 70.74 -13.63
CA PHE A 4 35.56 71.29 -12.54
C PHE A 4 36.42 71.39 -11.27
N ARG A 5 36.50 72.60 -10.70
CA ARG A 5 36.98 72.89 -9.34
C ARG A 5 36.08 73.97 -8.72
N PRO A 6 36.02 74.11 -7.39
CA PRO A 6 34.80 73.91 -6.62
C PRO A 6 34.40 75.15 -5.78
N LEU A 7 33.22 75.14 -5.15
CA LEU A 7 32.95 75.96 -3.97
C LEU A 7 32.11 75.20 -2.91
N PRO A 8 32.24 75.55 -1.60
CA PRO A 8 31.98 74.67 -0.47
C PRO A 8 30.76 75.14 0.38
N PRO A 9 30.62 74.72 1.65
CA PRO A 9 29.51 73.91 2.13
C PRO A 9 28.40 74.73 2.83
N SER A 10 27.21 74.17 2.96
CA SER A 10 26.37 74.48 4.12
C SER A 10 25.56 73.27 4.59
N ARG A 11 25.71 72.99 5.88
CA ARG A 11 25.08 71.90 6.62
C ARG A 11 23.59 72.18 6.79
N ARG A 12 22.73 71.19 6.55
CA ARG A 12 21.54 70.94 7.38
C ARG A 12 21.28 69.43 7.46
N ALA A 13 21.32 68.93 8.68
CA ALA A 13 20.91 67.58 9.04
C ALA A 13 19.40 67.44 8.88
N VAL A 14 18.96 66.38 8.21
CA VAL A 14 17.59 65.88 8.31
C VAL A 14 17.69 64.40 8.66
N LEU A 15 17.20 64.05 9.85
CA LEU A 15 17.01 62.68 10.30
C LEU A 15 15.87 62.06 9.49
N THR A 16 16.18 61.08 8.65
CA THR A 16 15.18 60.21 8.02
C THR A 16 14.89 59.05 8.97
N GLY A 17 13.76 59.10 9.68
CA GLY A 17 13.20 57.94 10.36
C GLY A 17 12.67 56.94 9.33
N CYS A 18 13.30 55.77 9.25
CA CYS A 18 12.74 54.62 8.53
C CYS A 18 11.58 54.05 9.36
N THR A 19 10.35 54.27 8.90
CA THR A 19 9.18 53.53 9.39
C THR A 19 9.24 52.12 8.80
N LEU A 20 9.71 51.14 9.57
CA LEU A 20 9.53 49.73 9.26
C LEU A 20 8.07 49.35 9.48
N LEU A 21 7.28 49.33 8.40
CA LEU A 21 5.98 48.67 8.38
C LEU A 21 6.21 47.16 8.49
N GLY A 22 6.13 46.64 9.71
CA GLY A 22 6.10 45.20 9.96
C GLY A 22 4.85 44.59 9.35
N PHE A 23 5.00 43.86 8.25
CA PHE A 23 3.99 42.92 7.80
C PHE A 23 3.93 41.78 8.83
N GLY A 24 3.01 41.89 9.78
CA GLY A 24 2.62 40.77 10.62
C GLY A 24 2.03 39.68 9.74
N VAL A 25 2.77 38.59 9.54
CA VAL A 25 2.22 37.35 8.98
C VAL A 25 1.23 36.83 10.01
N LEU A 26 -0.06 37.14 9.83
CA LEU A 26 -1.14 36.52 10.58
C LEU A 26 -1.16 35.03 10.18
N THR A 27 -0.48 34.19 10.95
CA THR A 27 -0.71 32.75 10.88
C THR A 27 -2.12 32.53 11.41
N LEU A 28 -3.07 32.28 10.50
CA LEU A 28 -4.40 31.79 10.84
C LEU A 28 -4.25 30.42 11.50
N GLN A 29 -3.97 30.41 12.81
CA GLN A 29 -4.16 29.24 13.66
C GLN A 29 -5.66 28.98 13.67
N HIS A 30 -6.12 28.12 12.75
CA HIS A 30 -7.47 27.61 12.77
C HIS A 30 -7.65 26.82 14.06
N SER A 31 -8.23 27.48 15.05
CA SER A 31 -8.58 26.90 16.35
C SER A 31 -9.85 26.11 16.13
N TRP A 32 -9.67 24.81 15.86
CA TRP A 32 -10.79 23.90 15.71
C TRP A 32 -11.37 23.58 17.09
N PRO A 33 -12.69 23.41 17.24
CA PRO A 33 -13.28 23.08 18.52
C PRO A 33 -12.67 21.78 19.09
N ASN A 34 -12.20 21.86 20.34
CA ASN A 34 -11.40 20.83 21.03
C ASN A 34 -12.16 19.53 21.34
N SER A 35 -13.47 19.44 21.10
CA SER A 35 -14.20 18.18 21.27
C SER A 35 -15.49 18.18 20.46
N TRP A 36 -15.69 17.10 19.72
CA TRP A 36 -16.99 16.67 19.20
C TRP A 36 -17.34 15.40 19.97
N PRO A 37 -18.57 15.22 20.50
CA PRO A 37 -18.97 13.93 21.07
C PRO A 37 -18.79 12.85 20.00
N ALA A 38 -17.87 11.91 20.24
CA ALA A 38 -17.45 10.94 19.24
C ALA A 38 -18.14 9.60 19.52
N PRO A 39 -18.99 9.09 18.60
CA PRO A 39 -19.41 7.70 18.66
C PRO A 39 -18.18 6.78 18.51
N ALA A 40 -18.32 5.53 18.96
CA ALA A 40 -17.28 4.51 18.76
C ALA A 40 -16.91 4.40 17.27
N VAL A 41 -15.64 4.14 16.97
CA VAL A 41 -15.16 3.94 15.60
C VAL A 41 -15.89 2.75 14.96
N GLN A 42 -16.72 3.01 13.95
CA GLN A 42 -17.52 1.98 13.25
C GLN A 42 -16.88 1.51 11.94
N ARG A 43 -16.00 2.32 11.35
CA ARG A 43 -15.33 2.06 10.08
C ARG A 43 -13.82 2.15 10.26
N ILE A 44 -13.11 1.29 9.56
CA ILE A 44 -11.64 1.22 9.61
C ILE A 44 -10.98 1.52 8.27
N ALA A 45 -11.74 1.58 7.17
CA ALA A 45 -11.24 2.01 5.87
C ALA A 45 -11.30 3.54 5.77
N MET A 46 -10.14 4.20 5.67
CA MET A 46 -10.07 5.67 5.66
C MET A 46 -10.83 6.29 4.48
N ALA A 47 -10.94 5.60 3.35
CA ALA A 47 -11.71 6.05 2.19
C ALA A 47 -13.22 6.18 2.45
N GLU A 48 -13.74 5.52 3.49
CA GLU A 48 -15.15 5.53 3.89
C GLU A 48 -15.40 6.49 5.06
N MET A 49 -14.38 7.23 5.50
CA MET A 49 -14.42 8.10 6.65
C MET A 49 -14.28 9.56 6.21
N THR A 50 -15.04 10.44 6.85
CA THR A 50 -14.74 11.86 6.87
C THR A 50 -13.44 12.11 7.62
N TRP A 51 -12.75 13.21 7.33
CA TRP A 51 -11.54 13.58 8.08
C TRP A 51 -11.82 13.75 9.59
N VAL A 52 -13.06 14.14 9.95
CA VAL A 52 -13.50 14.26 11.35
C VAL A 52 -13.51 12.90 12.05
N GLU A 53 -14.03 11.86 11.39
CA GLU A 53 -14.03 10.48 11.91
C GLU A 53 -12.59 9.95 12.04
N VAL A 54 -11.69 10.27 11.10
CA VAL A 54 -10.27 9.87 11.19
C VAL A 54 -9.60 10.53 12.41
N ARG A 55 -9.82 11.83 12.63
CA ARG A 55 -9.32 12.52 13.83
C ARG A 55 -9.88 11.90 15.11
N GLN A 56 -11.17 11.61 15.16
CA GLN A 56 -11.80 10.96 16.32
C GLN A 56 -11.23 9.56 16.58
N ALA A 57 -10.90 8.80 15.54
CA ALA A 57 -10.26 7.51 15.70
C ALA A 57 -8.84 7.65 16.28
N LEU A 58 -8.06 8.65 15.84
CA LEU A 58 -6.75 8.97 16.42
C LEU A 58 -6.87 9.33 17.91
N ASP A 59 -7.86 10.15 18.28
CA ASP A 59 -8.15 10.50 19.69
C ASP A 59 -8.55 9.27 20.52
N GLN A 60 -9.15 8.25 19.88
CA GLN A 60 -9.49 6.96 20.47
C GLN A 60 -8.33 5.94 20.42
N GLY A 61 -7.13 6.34 20.00
CA GLY A 61 -5.93 5.50 20.03
C GLY A 61 -5.65 4.68 18.76
N TYR A 62 -6.40 4.91 17.66
CA TYR A 62 -6.14 4.29 16.35
C TYR A 62 -4.90 4.89 15.69
N THR A 63 -3.73 4.61 16.25
CA THR A 63 -2.44 5.18 15.85
C THR A 63 -1.66 4.29 14.88
N THR A 64 -2.23 3.17 14.46
CA THR A 64 -1.68 2.28 13.44
C THR A 64 -2.39 2.49 12.12
N ALA A 65 -1.63 2.61 11.03
CA ALA A 65 -2.14 2.63 9.67
C ALA A 65 -1.60 1.45 8.87
N LEU A 66 -2.48 0.71 8.20
CA LEU A 66 -2.15 -0.33 7.24
C LEU A 66 -2.29 0.25 5.82
N VAL A 67 -1.23 0.19 5.03
CA VAL A 67 -1.19 0.66 3.64
C VAL A 67 -1.06 -0.56 2.72
N PRO A 68 -2.17 -1.01 2.12
CA PRO A 68 -2.16 -2.12 1.19
C PRO A 68 -1.75 -1.69 -0.22
N SER A 69 -0.91 -2.49 -0.87
CA SER A 69 -0.56 -2.36 -2.28
C SER A 69 -1.01 -3.59 -3.04
N GLY A 70 -1.80 -3.36 -4.10
CA GLY A 70 -2.32 -4.40 -4.97
C GLY A 70 -1.56 -4.41 -6.29
N GLY A 71 -2.28 -4.15 -7.38
CA GLY A 71 -1.74 -4.12 -8.74
C GLY A 71 -2.80 -4.38 -9.80
N LEU A 72 -2.65 -3.71 -10.95
CA LEU A 72 -3.38 -4.00 -12.18
C LEU A 72 -2.48 -4.78 -13.13
N GLU A 73 -2.74 -6.07 -13.30
CA GLU A 73 -1.93 -6.97 -14.11
C GLU A 73 -2.76 -7.94 -14.94
N GLN A 74 -2.15 -8.48 -15.99
CA GLN A 74 -2.66 -9.67 -16.68
C GLN A 74 -2.83 -10.84 -15.69
N ASN A 75 -3.96 -11.54 -15.78
CA ASN A 75 -4.29 -12.65 -14.89
C ASN A 75 -4.87 -13.84 -15.67
N GLY A 76 -4.28 -14.13 -16.82
CA GLY A 76 -4.93 -15.00 -17.80
C GLY A 76 -6.21 -14.38 -18.38
N PRO A 77 -6.93 -15.12 -19.24
CA PRO A 77 -8.12 -14.62 -19.92
C PRO A 77 -9.39 -14.66 -19.05
N TYR A 78 -9.32 -15.23 -17.85
CA TYR A 78 -10.45 -15.65 -17.02
C TYR A 78 -10.56 -14.90 -15.67
N LEU A 79 -9.55 -14.14 -15.25
CA LEU A 79 -9.61 -13.29 -14.05
C LEU A 79 -9.55 -11.82 -14.47
N ALA A 80 -10.26 -10.96 -13.73
CA ALA A 80 -10.12 -9.52 -13.91
C ALA A 80 -8.71 -9.03 -13.56
N ILE A 81 -8.25 -8.00 -14.28
CA ILE A 81 -6.90 -7.43 -14.11
C ILE A 81 -6.63 -6.86 -12.70
N ALA A 82 -7.69 -6.52 -11.95
CA ALA A 82 -7.62 -5.98 -10.59
C ALA A 82 -7.70 -7.08 -9.51
N LYS A 83 -7.20 -8.29 -9.80
CA LYS A 83 -7.14 -9.42 -8.86
C LYS A 83 -6.50 -9.00 -7.54
N HIS A 84 -5.28 -8.46 -7.61
CA HIS A 84 -4.50 -8.08 -6.44
C HIS A 84 -5.19 -7.04 -5.57
N ASP A 85 -5.81 -6.03 -6.17
CA ASP A 85 -6.58 -5.02 -5.44
C ASP A 85 -7.75 -5.64 -4.66
N SER A 86 -8.43 -6.61 -5.26
CA SER A 86 -9.59 -7.28 -4.66
C SER A 86 -9.16 -8.18 -3.49
N ILE A 87 -8.05 -8.91 -3.65
CA ILE A 87 -7.47 -9.77 -2.62
C ILE A 87 -6.96 -8.92 -1.45
N VAL A 88 -6.10 -7.93 -1.72
CA VAL A 88 -5.45 -7.15 -0.66
C VAL A 88 -6.44 -6.28 0.11
N ALA A 89 -7.49 -5.77 -0.52
CA ALA A 89 -8.55 -5.03 0.19
C ALA A 89 -9.26 -5.92 1.21
N TRP A 90 -9.54 -7.18 0.83
CA TRP A 90 -10.22 -8.14 1.70
C TRP A 90 -9.34 -8.60 2.87
N THR A 91 -8.06 -8.86 2.60
CA THR A 91 -7.10 -9.30 3.62
C THR A 91 -6.70 -8.16 4.55
N ALA A 92 -6.48 -6.94 4.03
CA ALA A 92 -6.15 -5.76 4.83
C ALA A 92 -7.22 -5.48 5.89
N ARG A 93 -8.51 -5.65 5.55
CA ARG A 93 -9.61 -5.50 6.50
C ARG A 93 -9.48 -6.46 7.69
N ARG A 94 -9.19 -7.73 7.43
CA ARG A 94 -9.03 -8.77 8.47
C ARG A 94 -7.75 -8.60 9.28
N ILE A 95 -6.68 -8.16 8.66
CA ILE A 95 -5.43 -7.82 9.36
C ILE A 95 -5.71 -6.67 10.33
N ALA A 96 -6.32 -5.58 9.87
CA ALA A 96 -6.63 -4.44 10.72
C ALA A 96 -7.60 -4.79 11.86
N GLU A 97 -8.64 -5.59 11.58
CA GLU A 97 -9.55 -6.13 12.62
C GLU A 97 -8.80 -7.00 13.64
N GLY A 98 -7.90 -7.88 13.17
CA GLY A 98 -7.10 -8.76 14.03
C GLY A 98 -6.02 -8.06 14.86
N LEU A 99 -5.61 -6.86 14.46
CA LEU A 99 -4.70 -6.00 15.25
C LEU A 99 -5.47 -5.12 16.24
N GLY A 100 -6.68 -4.69 15.89
CA GLY A 100 -7.38 -3.62 16.59
C GLY A 100 -6.70 -2.26 16.37
N HIS A 101 -7.40 -1.16 16.71
CA HIS A 101 -6.87 0.21 16.67
C HIS A 101 -6.04 0.55 15.40
N THR A 102 -6.46 0.02 14.25
CA THR A 102 -5.74 0.11 12.98
C THR A 102 -6.70 0.62 11.91
N LEU A 103 -6.29 1.68 11.21
CA LEU A 103 -7.00 2.21 10.04
C LEU A 103 -6.30 1.75 8.76
N ILE A 104 -7.06 1.64 7.67
CA ILE A 104 -6.60 1.13 6.38
C ILE A 104 -6.58 2.29 5.38
N ALA A 105 -5.43 2.54 4.78
CA ALA A 105 -5.31 3.49 3.68
C ALA A 105 -5.92 2.89 2.40
N PRO A 106 -6.30 3.73 1.42
CA PRO A 106 -6.70 3.24 0.10
C PRO A 106 -5.65 2.31 -0.51
N VAL A 107 -6.10 1.31 -1.26
CA VAL A 107 -5.19 0.40 -1.98
C VAL A 107 -4.35 1.17 -2.98
N VAL A 108 -3.04 0.95 -2.96
CA VAL A 108 -2.13 1.43 -4.00
C VAL A 108 -2.21 0.45 -5.18
N SER A 109 -3.00 0.81 -6.19
CA SER A 109 -3.25 -0.03 -7.37
C SER A 109 -2.14 0.02 -8.42
N TYR A 110 -1.29 1.06 -8.39
CA TYR A 110 -0.21 1.24 -9.36
C TYR A 110 1.12 0.82 -8.74
N VAL A 111 1.66 -0.30 -9.21
CA VAL A 111 2.86 -0.96 -8.67
C VAL A 111 3.85 -1.31 -9.78
N PRO A 112 5.09 -1.73 -9.47
CA PRO A 112 6.03 -2.20 -10.47
C PRO A 112 5.52 -3.47 -11.18
N GLN A 113 5.49 -3.43 -12.53
CA GLN A 113 5.02 -4.53 -13.39
C GLN A 113 6.04 -4.98 -14.45
N GLY A 114 7.18 -4.31 -14.53
CA GLY A 114 8.23 -4.51 -15.54
C GLY A 114 8.79 -3.19 -16.07
N ASP A 115 9.62 -3.28 -17.10
CA ASP A 115 10.16 -2.14 -17.86
C ASP A 115 9.18 -1.73 -18.96
N PHE A 116 9.26 -0.47 -19.39
CA PHE A 116 8.34 0.10 -20.39
C PHE A 116 8.84 0.02 -21.84
N ASP A 117 10.15 0.09 -22.07
CA ASP A 117 10.74 0.17 -23.41
C ASP A 117 12.02 -0.67 -23.54
N PRO A 118 11.94 -1.86 -24.18
CA PRO A 118 10.70 -2.54 -24.56
C PRO A 118 9.91 -3.02 -23.32
N PRO A 119 8.59 -3.27 -23.44
CA PRO A 119 7.81 -3.83 -22.34
C PRO A 119 8.38 -5.16 -21.84
N THR A 120 8.52 -5.31 -20.52
CA THR A 120 8.91 -6.59 -19.88
C THR A 120 7.92 -6.99 -18.77
N GLY A 121 8.08 -8.19 -18.22
CA GLY A 121 7.21 -8.68 -17.15
C GLY A 121 5.74 -8.76 -17.57
N ASN A 122 4.83 -8.29 -16.72
CA ASN A 122 3.40 -8.30 -17.00
C ASN A 122 2.98 -7.21 -18.01
N LEU A 123 3.83 -6.21 -18.27
CA LEU A 123 3.55 -5.13 -19.22
C LEU A 123 3.52 -5.59 -20.68
N VAL A 124 4.01 -6.80 -20.96
CA VAL A 124 3.92 -7.40 -22.31
C VAL A 124 2.48 -7.72 -22.72
N LEU A 125 1.55 -7.81 -21.75
CA LEU A 125 0.14 -8.10 -21.98
C LEU A 125 -0.74 -6.85 -21.76
N PRO A 126 -1.74 -6.62 -22.62
CA PRO A 126 -2.56 -5.41 -22.59
C PRO A 126 -3.41 -5.33 -21.32
N GLY A 127 -3.62 -4.10 -20.84
CA GLY A 127 -4.42 -3.81 -19.65
C GLY A 127 -3.63 -3.80 -18.34
N THR A 128 -2.44 -4.41 -18.29
CA THR A 128 -1.49 -4.23 -17.19
C THR A 128 -1.07 -2.76 -17.12
N LEU A 129 -1.14 -2.16 -15.93
CA LEU A 129 -0.65 -0.81 -15.67
C LEU A 129 0.42 -0.86 -14.59
N GLY A 130 1.63 -0.44 -14.96
CA GLY A 130 2.79 -0.40 -14.07
C GLY A 130 3.34 1.00 -13.86
N VAL A 131 4.04 1.21 -12.75
CA VAL A 131 4.88 2.38 -12.49
C VAL A 131 6.31 1.94 -12.20
N SER A 132 7.28 2.83 -12.30
CA SER A 132 8.66 2.50 -11.90
C SER A 132 8.74 2.18 -10.40
N GLU A 133 9.76 1.40 -10.00
CA GLU A 133 10.03 1.17 -8.57
C GLU A 133 10.22 2.48 -7.80
N GLU A 134 10.81 3.50 -8.42
CA GLU A 134 11.00 4.82 -7.83
C GLU A 134 9.67 5.55 -7.60
N ALA A 135 8.77 5.55 -8.58
CA ALA A 135 7.45 6.19 -8.44
C ALA A 135 6.59 5.49 -7.38
N TYR A 136 6.63 4.15 -7.34
CA TYR A 136 5.97 3.37 -6.29
C TYR A 136 6.56 3.68 -4.90
N ALA A 137 7.89 3.65 -4.77
CA ALA A 137 8.59 3.99 -3.53
C ALA A 137 8.27 5.42 -3.05
N GLY A 138 8.26 6.39 -3.98
CA GLY A 138 7.90 7.78 -3.69
C GLY A 138 6.44 7.93 -3.24
N THR A 139 5.53 7.15 -3.83
CA THR A 139 4.12 7.09 -3.42
C THR A 139 3.98 6.58 -1.98
N LEU A 140 4.63 5.46 -1.65
CA LEU A 140 4.64 4.92 -0.28
C LEU A 140 5.24 5.92 0.73
N GLU A 141 6.33 6.60 0.36
CA GLU A 141 6.93 7.63 1.20
C GLU A 141 5.97 8.81 1.44
N GLY A 142 5.32 9.31 0.39
CA GLY A 142 4.35 10.40 0.49
C GLY A 142 3.17 10.04 1.39
N ILE A 143 2.65 8.81 1.26
CA ILE A 143 1.61 8.28 2.14
C ILE A 143 2.10 8.23 3.58
N ALA A 144 3.27 7.63 3.84
CA ALA A 144 3.80 7.52 5.19
C ALA A 144 4.08 8.87 5.85
N ARG A 145 4.60 9.84 5.10
CA ARG A 145 4.82 11.21 5.59
C ARG A 145 3.51 11.89 5.97
N SER A 146 2.47 11.70 5.16
CA SER A 146 1.14 12.23 5.42
C SER A 146 0.56 11.63 6.71
N LEU A 147 0.61 10.31 6.85
CA LEU A 147 0.13 9.60 8.04
C LEU A 147 0.91 10.01 9.30
N LYS A 148 2.24 10.05 9.23
CA LYS A 148 3.07 10.53 10.34
C LYS A 148 2.72 11.96 10.75
N GLY A 149 2.50 12.86 9.77
CA GLY A 149 2.11 14.25 10.02
C GLY A 149 0.75 14.40 10.69
N GLN A 150 -0.15 13.44 10.47
CA GLN A 150 -1.50 13.41 11.05
C GLN A 150 -1.55 12.78 12.45
N GLY A 151 -0.47 12.14 12.91
CA GLY A 151 -0.36 11.59 14.26
C GLY A 151 -0.28 10.06 14.34
N PHE A 152 -0.29 9.35 13.21
CA PHE A 152 -0.04 7.90 13.20
C PHE A 152 1.40 7.60 13.65
N ARG A 153 1.55 6.52 14.43
CA ARG A 153 2.82 6.11 15.06
C ARG A 153 3.34 4.78 14.54
N THR A 154 2.50 3.95 13.96
CA THR A 154 2.93 2.71 13.31
C THR A 154 2.31 2.64 11.92
N ILE A 155 3.14 2.54 10.89
CA ILE A 155 2.72 2.47 9.50
C ILE A 155 3.18 1.12 8.96
N LEU A 156 2.23 0.29 8.55
CA LEU A 156 2.46 -1.07 8.07
C LEU A 156 2.23 -1.10 6.56
N PHE A 157 3.24 -1.52 5.80
CA PHE A 157 3.10 -1.74 4.37
C PHE A 157 2.90 -3.23 4.10
N ILE A 158 1.87 -3.59 3.33
CA ILE A 158 1.69 -4.93 2.75
C ILE A 158 1.60 -4.79 1.24
N ALA A 159 2.12 -5.78 0.51
CA ALA A 159 2.00 -5.84 -0.94
C ALA A 159 1.57 -7.23 -1.40
N ASP A 160 0.59 -7.27 -2.29
CA ASP A 160 0.05 -8.50 -2.89
C ASP A 160 0.72 -8.86 -4.21
N HIS A 161 1.80 -8.17 -4.59
CA HIS A 161 2.54 -8.40 -5.82
C HIS A 161 4.05 -8.48 -5.57
N GLY A 162 4.72 -9.49 -6.13
CA GLY A 162 6.12 -9.79 -5.85
C GLY A 162 7.09 -8.65 -6.21
N GLY A 163 6.86 -7.98 -7.35
CA GLY A 163 7.67 -6.84 -7.81
C GLY A 163 7.62 -5.62 -6.86
N SER A 164 6.64 -5.58 -5.95
CA SER A 164 6.46 -4.48 -5.00
C SER A 164 7.29 -4.65 -3.74
N LEU A 165 7.76 -5.86 -3.42
CA LEU A 165 8.40 -6.17 -2.13
C LEU A 165 9.71 -5.41 -1.93
N ALA A 166 10.63 -5.50 -2.89
CA ALA A 166 11.95 -4.88 -2.77
C ALA A 166 11.89 -3.35 -2.60
N PRO A 167 11.17 -2.57 -3.45
CA PRO A 167 11.03 -1.13 -3.22
C PRO A 167 10.31 -0.78 -1.92
N GLN A 168 9.28 -1.55 -1.53
CA GLN A 168 8.59 -1.37 -0.25
C GLN A 168 9.53 -1.53 0.95
N GLN A 169 10.31 -2.61 0.97
CA GLN A 169 11.30 -2.88 2.03
C GLN A 169 12.31 -1.75 2.17
N ARG A 170 12.85 -1.25 1.05
CA ARG A 170 13.82 -0.15 1.04
C ARG A 170 13.24 1.13 1.63
N VAL A 171 12.02 1.49 1.26
CA VAL A 171 11.33 2.68 1.80
C VAL A 171 11.03 2.50 3.28
N ALA A 172 10.43 1.38 3.67
CA ALA A 172 10.09 1.10 5.06
C ALA A 172 11.32 1.16 5.96
N ALA A 173 12.41 0.45 5.60
CA ALA A 173 13.64 0.43 6.38
C ALA A 173 14.29 1.82 6.52
N ARG A 174 14.28 2.62 5.44
CA ARG A 174 14.76 4.01 5.49
C ARG A 174 13.93 4.84 6.47
N LEU A 175 12.62 4.85 6.32
CA LEU A 175 11.72 5.67 7.14
C LEU A 175 11.66 5.21 8.60
N ASP A 176 11.70 3.90 8.87
CA ASP A 176 11.75 3.35 10.23
C ASP A 176 12.98 3.87 10.98
N ARG A 177 14.16 3.79 10.35
CA ARG A 177 15.40 4.29 10.92
C ARG A 177 15.34 5.79 11.16
N ASP A 178 14.89 6.55 10.17
CA ASP A 178 14.90 8.02 10.22
C ASP A 178 13.87 8.56 11.22
N TRP A 179 12.79 7.83 11.49
CA TRP A 179 11.71 8.26 12.39
C TRP A 179 11.68 7.54 13.74
N ALA A 180 12.52 6.52 13.96
CA ALA A 180 12.66 5.85 15.25
C ALA A 180 12.93 6.81 16.42
N PRO A 181 13.78 7.86 16.32
CA PRO A 181 13.97 8.83 17.40
C PRO A 181 12.72 9.62 17.77
N GLN A 182 11.72 9.65 16.87
CA GLN A 182 10.43 10.32 17.06
C GLN A 182 9.34 9.35 17.55
N GLY A 183 9.71 8.09 17.86
CA GLY A 183 8.77 7.05 18.28
C GLY A 183 7.79 6.62 17.19
N VAL A 184 8.15 6.79 15.91
CA VAL A 184 7.33 6.33 14.78
C VAL A 184 8.00 5.14 14.12
N ARG A 185 7.21 4.10 13.83
CA ARG A 185 7.63 2.88 13.15
C ARG A 185 7.07 2.80 11.74
N VAL A 186 7.88 2.36 10.78
CA VAL A 186 7.45 2.05 9.41
C VAL A 186 7.92 0.66 9.05
N LEU A 187 6.99 -0.26 8.83
CA LEU A 187 7.30 -1.69 8.78
C LEU A 187 6.83 -2.29 7.46
N SER A 188 7.73 -3.01 6.79
CA SER A 188 7.37 -3.87 5.66
C SER A 188 6.89 -5.21 6.21
N VAL A 189 5.64 -5.57 5.91
CA VAL A 189 5.02 -6.83 6.36
C VAL A 189 5.03 -7.82 5.20
N ASP A 190 6.22 -8.28 4.84
CA ASP A 190 6.48 -9.10 3.66
C ASP A 190 5.99 -10.55 3.80
N ASP A 191 5.83 -11.06 5.03
CA ASP A 191 5.32 -12.41 5.28
C ASP A 191 3.89 -12.57 4.78
N TYR A 192 3.13 -11.47 4.64
CA TYR A 192 1.85 -11.44 3.94
C TYR A 192 1.95 -12.15 2.58
N TYR A 193 2.97 -11.81 1.80
CA TYR A 193 3.21 -12.39 0.48
C TYR A 193 4.08 -13.64 0.56
N VAL A 194 5.26 -13.56 1.19
CA VAL A 194 6.27 -14.63 1.11
C VAL A 194 5.85 -15.87 1.91
N ALA A 195 5.57 -15.69 3.21
CA ALA A 195 5.16 -16.80 4.06
C ALA A 195 3.71 -17.20 3.79
N GLY A 196 2.85 -16.24 3.46
CA GLY A 196 1.46 -16.46 3.06
C GLY A 196 1.34 -17.34 1.82
N ASN A 197 2.02 -17.00 0.72
CA ASN A 197 1.99 -17.80 -0.51
C ASN A 197 2.60 -19.20 -0.27
N ARG A 198 3.66 -19.30 0.54
CA ARG A 198 4.21 -20.61 0.94
C ARG A 198 3.19 -21.45 1.71
N ALA A 199 2.49 -20.85 2.68
CA ALA A 199 1.46 -21.54 3.46
C ALA A 199 0.29 -21.99 2.58
N GLN A 200 -0.13 -21.16 1.64
CA GLN A 200 -1.14 -21.49 0.63
C GLN A 200 -0.74 -22.71 -0.21
N THR A 201 0.49 -22.74 -0.73
CA THR A 201 1.00 -23.89 -1.50
C THR A 201 0.98 -25.17 -0.67
N LEU A 202 1.54 -25.15 0.54
CA LEU A 202 1.57 -26.31 1.43
C LEU A 202 0.16 -26.80 1.78
N TRP A 203 -0.78 -25.88 1.98
CA TRP A 203 -2.18 -26.23 2.23
C TRP A 203 -2.82 -26.90 1.02
N LEU A 204 -2.62 -26.37 -0.19
CA LEU A 204 -3.15 -26.97 -1.43
C LEU A 204 -2.55 -28.35 -1.70
N GLU A 205 -1.25 -28.53 -1.48
CA GLU A 205 -0.57 -29.84 -1.58
C GLU A 205 -1.19 -30.85 -0.61
N ALA A 206 -1.46 -30.45 0.63
CA ALA A 206 -2.18 -31.29 1.60
C ALA A 206 -3.63 -31.62 1.18
N GLN A 207 -4.23 -30.84 0.27
CA GLN A 207 -5.53 -31.11 -0.35
C GLN A 207 -5.43 -31.95 -1.65
N GLY A 208 -4.24 -32.50 -1.95
CA GLY A 208 -3.98 -33.35 -3.10
C GLY A 208 -3.74 -32.59 -4.40
N GLU A 209 -3.42 -31.30 -4.33
CA GLU A 209 -2.92 -30.54 -5.49
C GLU A 209 -1.43 -30.79 -5.71
N THR A 210 -0.95 -30.46 -6.90
CA THR A 210 0.46 -30.59 -7.30
C THR A 210 0.98 -29.24 -7.75
N ALA A 211 2.29 -29.05 -7.83
CA ALA A 211 2.86 -27.83 -8.41
C ALA A 211 2.26 -27.48 -9.79
N ALA A 212 1.99 -28.49 -10.62
CA ALA A 212 1.38 -28.32 -11.94
C ALA A 212 -0.11 -27.90 -11.89
N THR A 213 -0.86 -28.26 -10.85
CA THR A 213 -2.26 -27.81 -10.69
C THR A 213 -2.37 -26.49 -9.93
N ILE A 214 -1.47 -26.23 -8.99
CA ILE A 214 -1.41 -24.96 -8.25
C ILE A 214 -1.03 -23.82 -9.20
N GLY A 215 0.03 -24.01 -9.99
CA GLY A 215 0.63 -22.97 -10.82
C GLY A 215 1.41 -21.94 -10.00
N GLY A 216 1.86 -20.88 -10.68
CA GLY A 216 2.61 -19.78 -10.07
C GLY A 216 2.03 -18.39 -10.29
N HIS A 217 1.10 -18.22 -11.25
CA HIS A 217 0.50 -16.95 -11.60
C HIS A 217 -0.90 -17.13 -12.18
N ALA A 218 -1.89 -16.40 -11.66
CA ALA A 218 -3.30 -16.54 -12.02
C ALA A 218 -3.83 -17.98 -11.88
N GLY A 219 -3.16 -18.77 -11.05
CA GLY A 219 -3.42 -20.20 -10.89
C GLY A 219 -4.57 -20.50 -9.94
N LEU A 220 -4.53 -21.69 -9.35
CA LEU A 220 -5.59 -22.20 -8.48
C LEU A 220 -5.84 -21.30 -7.27
N ALA A 221 -4.77 -20.81 -6.62
CA ALA A 221 -4.87 -19.99 -5.43
C ALA A 221 -5.55 -18.64 -5.72
N ASP A 222 -5.13 -17.99 -6.81
CA ASP A 222 -5.66 -16.70 -7.27
C ASP A 222 -7.16 -16.78 -7.61
N HIS A 223 -7.56 -17.83 -8.34
CA HIS A 223 -8.98 -18.06 -8.64
C HIS A 223 -9.81 -18.29 -7.39
N ALA A 224 -9.36 -19.20 -6.52
CA ALA A 224 -10.09 -19.53 -5.31
C ALA A 224 -10.27 -18.28 -4.45
N SER A 225 -9.21 -17.48 -4.31
CA SER A 225 -9.24 -16.18 -3.62
C SER A 225 -10.25 -15.23 -4.25
N LEU A 226 -10.27 -15.04 -5.58
CA LEU A 226 -11.27 -14.18 -6.22
C LEU A 226 -12.70 -14.72 -6.10
N MET A 227 -12.92 -16.03 -6.15
CA MET A 227 -14.24 -16.60 -5.88
C MET A 227 -14.74 -16.27 -4.46
N ALA A 228 -13.84 -16.02 -3.51
CA ALA A 228 -14.18 -15.62 -2.15
C ALA A 228 -14.37 -14.10 -1.97
N THR A 229 -13.70 -13.28 -2.78
CA THR A 229 -13.67 -11.81 -2.59
C THR A 229 -14.48 -11.04 -3.63
N ALA A 230 -14.52 -11.51 -4.87
CA ALA A 230 -15.18 -10.87 -6.01
C ALA A 230 -15.54 -11.93 -7.08
N PRO A 231 -16.49 -12.85 -6.81
CA PRO A 231 -16.81 -13.97 -7.71
C PRO A 231 -17.30 -13.52 -9.09
N GLU A 232 -17.88 -12.32 -9.20
CA GLU A 232 -18.29 -11.71 -10.47
C GLU A 232 -17.12 -11.36 -11.40
N ARG A 233 -15.87 -11.45 -10.91
CA ARG A 233 -14.63 -11.17 -11.64
C ARG A 233 -13.91 -12.43 -12.12
N VAL A 234 -14.58 -13.58 -12.07
CA VAL A 234 -14.07 -14.88 -12.48
C VAL A 234 -14.92 -15.42 -13.64
N ASP A 235 -14.27 -15.78 -14.74
CA ASP A 235 -14.90 -16.36 -15.94
C ASP A 235 -14.23 -17.69 -16.30
N PHE A 236 -14.76 -18.79 -15.75
CA PHE A 236 -14.21 -20.13 -16.00
C PHE A 236 -14.29 -20.58 -17.45
N ASP A 237 -15.19 -20.01 -18.26
CA ASP A 237 -15.38 -20.43 -19.66
C ASP A 237 -14.17 -20.05 -20.53
N ARG A 238 -13.34 -19.12 -20.04
CA ARG A 238 -12.09 -18.71 -20.69
C ARG A 238 -10.88 -19.51 -20.22
N ALA A 239 -11.01 -20.43 -19.27
CA ALA A 239 -9.90 -21.25 -18.79
C ALA A 239 -9.35 -22.16 -19.89
N PRO A 240 -8.01 -22.26 -20.05
CA PRO A 240 -7.42 -23.13 -21.05
C PRO A 240 -7.70 -24.61 -20.75
N PRO A 241 -7.59 -25.50 -21.76
CA PRO A 241 -7.67 -26.94 -21.56
C PRO A 241 -6.71 -27.42 -20.45
N PRO A 242 -7.14 -28.37 -19.58
CA PRO A 242 -6.37 -28.81 -18.42
C PRO A 242 -4.93 -29.19 -18.70
N LEU A 243 -4.71 -29.91 -19.79
CA LEU A 243 -3.38 -30.37 -20.15
C LEU A 243 -2.45 -29.18 -20.48
N LEU A 244 -2.95 -28.18 -21.22
CA LEU A 244 -2.16 -26.99 -21.57
C LEU A 244 -1.89 -26.13 -20.33
N ALA A 245 -2.90 -25.98 -19.46
CA ALA A 245 -2.79 -25.22 -18.23
C ALA A 245 -1.73 -25.81 -17.27
N ARG A 246 -1.78 -27.14 -17.06
CA ARG A 246 -0.84 -27.87 -16.19
C ARG A 246 0.59 -27.92 -16.72
N LEU A 247 0.76 -27.90 -18.03
CA LEU A 247 2.08 -27.88 -18.67
C LEU A 247 2.64 -26.46 -18.85
N GLY A 248 1.88 -25.41 -18.52
CA GLY A 248 2.28 -24.03 -18.76
C GLY A 248 2.37 -23.66 -20.24
N LEU A 249 1.63 -24.37 -21.10
CA LEU A 249 1.65 -24.22 -22.55
C LEU A 249 0.43 -23.44 -23.09
N ALA A 250 -0.34 -22.81 -22.21
CA ALA A 250 -1.52 -22.03 -22.59
C ALA A 250 -1.14 -20.73 -23.33
N GLY A 251 0.04 -20.16 -23.07
CA GLY A 251 0.52 -18.94 -23.71
C GLY A 251 -0.33 -17.70 -23.41
N ASP A 252 -1.13 -17.74 -22.35
CA ASP A 252 -2.15 -16.75 -22.01
C ASP A 252 -1.78 -15.87 -20.80
N GLY A 253 -0.53 -16.00 -20.32
CA GLY A 253 -0.01 -15.29 -19.15
C GLY A 253 -0.29 -15.98 -17.81
N SER A 254 -0.96 -17.15 -17.82
CA SER A 254 -1.28 -17.89 -16.60
C SER A 254 -0.57 -19.25 -16.49
N SER A 255 -0.61 -19.84 -15.29
CA SER A 255 -0.11 -21.19 -15.03
C SER A 255 -0.93 -21.91 -13.96
N GLY A 256 -1.05 -23.23 -14.07
CA GLY A 256 -1.84 -24.05 -13.14
C GLY A 256 -3.22 -24.39 -13.70
N ASP A 257 -3.96 -25.23 -12.96
CA ASP A 257 -5.30 -25.69 -13.34
C ASP A 257 -6.34 -25.14 -12.35
N PRO A 258 -7.08 -24.08 -12.71
CA PRO A 258 -7.95 -23.41 -11.77
C PRO A 258 -9.28 -24.11 -11.53
N ARG A 259 -9.61 -25.18 -12.25
CA ARG A 259 -10.96 -25.79 -12.20
C ARG A 259 -11.36 -26.36 -10.84
N ARG A 260 -10.42 -26.54 -9.92
CA ARG A 260 -10.69 -26.95 -8.53
C ARG A 260 -10.76 -25.77 -7.56
N ALA A 261 -10.76 -24.54 -8.05
CA ALA A 261 -10.98 -23.35 -7.24
C ALA A 261 -12.42 -23.33 -6.74
N THR A 262 -12.59 -22.97 -5.46
CA THR A 262 -13.89 -22.69 -4.86
C THR A 262 -13.75 -21.52 -3.91
N ALA A 263 -14.86 -20.83 -3.62
CA ALA A 263 -14.88 -19.75 -2.63
C ALA A 263 -14.48 -20.24 -1.22
N GLU A 264 -14.77 -21.50 -0.88
CA GLU A 264 -14.36 -22.10 0.39
C GLU A 264 -12.84 -22.24 0.49
N ARG A 265 -12.22 -22.80 -0.56
CA ARG A 265 -10.75 -22.87 -0.66
C ARG A 265 -10.16 -21.46 -0.61
N GLY A 266 -10.76 -20.49 -1.31
CA GLY A 266 -10.34 -19.10 -1.27
C GLY A 266 -10.29 -18.51 0.14
N ARG A 267 -11.36 -18.69 0.92
CA ARG A 267 -11.39 -18.22 2.32
C ARG A 267 -10.28 -18.84 3.17
N ALA A 268 -9.99 -20.13 2.99
CA ALA A 268 -8.90 -20.80 3.71
C ALA A 268 -7.53 -20.23 3.30
N LEU A 269 -7.29 -20.06 2.00
CA LEU A 269 -6.04 -19.51 1.47
C LEU A 269 -5.79 -18.06 1.92
N LEU A 270 -6.81 -17.22 1.89
CA LEU A 270 -6.71 -15.84 2.33
C LEU A 270 -6.48 -15.75 3.85
N ALA A 271 -7.07 -16.66 4.64
CA ALA A 271 -6.82 -16.74 6.08
C ALA A 271 -5.33 -17.02 6.37
N LEU A 272 -4.68 -17.91 5.61
CA LEU A 272 -3.25 -18.20 5.76
C LEU A 272 -2.37 -16.96 5.50
N GLN A 273 -2.70 -16.14 4.49
CA GLN A 273 -1.99 -14.87 4.23
C GLN A 273 -2.19 -13.87 5.38
N VAL A 274 -3.42 -13.73 5.88
CA VAL A 274 -3.73 -12.87 7.03
C VAL A 274 -2.96 -13.31 8.28
N GLU A 275 -2.94 -14.62 8.56
CA GLU A 275 -2.22 -15.19 9.70
C GLU A 275 -0.72 -14.96 9.61
N ALA A 276 -0.12 -15.13 8.42
CA ALA A 276 1.29 -14.86 8.19
C ALA A 276 1.65 -13.38 8.45
N ALA A 277 0.83 -12.45 7.95
CA ALA A 277 1.00 -11.02 8.20
C ALA A 277 0.89 -10.68 9.69
N LEU A 278 -0.15 -11.17 10.37
CA LEU A 278 -0.35 -10.95 11.80
C LEU A 278 0.81 -11.53 12.63
N ALA A 279 1.32 -12.71 12.27
CA ALA A 279 2.45 -13.33 12.93
C ALA A 279 3.71 -12.45 12.83
N GLN A 280 4.01 -11.90 11.65
CA GLN A 280 5.14 -10.99 11.47
C GLN A 280 4.96 -9.69 12.25
N ILE A 281 3.77 -9.07 12.19
CA ILE A 281 3.49 -7.82 12.89
C ILE A 281 3.64 -8.01 14.40
N ARG A 282 3.13 -9.12 14.96
CA ARG A 282 3.32 -9.46 16.38
C ARG A 282 4.80 -9.58 16.75
N ARG A 283 5.64 -10.18 15.90
CA ARG A 283 7.10 -10.23 16.12
C ARG A 283 7.75 -8.85 16.13
N PHE A 284 7.25 -7.89 15.36
CA PHE A 284 7.73 -6.49 15.42
C PHE A 284 7.32 -5.76 16.69
N MET A 285 6.18 -6.12 17.28
CA MET A 285 5.63 -5.48 18.48
C MET A 285 6.17 -6.08 19.79
N THR A 286 6.75 -7.28 19.76
CA THR A 286 7.43 -7.85 20.93
C THR A 286 8.75 -7.12 21.19
N PRO A 287 9.01 -6.62 22.40
CA PRO A 287 10.29 -6.03 22.75
C PRO A 287 11.43 -7.03 22.51
N LYS A 288 12.54 -6.59 21.90
CA LYS A 288 13.76 -7.40 21.89
C LYS A 288 14.28 -7.45 23.33
N SER A 289 14.30 -8.64 23.91
CA SER A 289 14.95 -8.94 25.20
C SER A 289 16.44 -8.66 25.15
#